data_AF-A0A975K205-F1
#
_entry.id   AF-A0A975K205-F1
#
_cell.length_a   1.000
_cell.length_b   1.000
_cell.length_c   1.000
_cell.angle_alpha   90.00
_cell.angle_beta   90.00
_cell.angle_gamma   90.00
#
_symmetry.space_group_name_H-M   'P 1'
#
loop_
_entity.id
_entity.type
_entity.pdbx_description
1 polymer ?
#
loop_
_entity_poly.entity_id
_entity_poly.type
_entity_poly.pdbx_seq_one_letter_code
_entity_poly.pdbx_strand_id
1 'polypeptide(L)'
;MVAHARRDHPDEACGVLAGPEGSDRPERHIPMVNAERSPTFYRFDAQEQLSVWRAMEAEGDEAVVLYHSHTATEAYPSRTDVNLAAEPDAHYVLLSTRDPARCELRSYRIVDGAVTEEPVSIVEQY
;
A
#
# COMPACT_ATOMS: atom_id res chain seq x y z
N MET A 1 4.38 5.53 -5.83
CA MET A 1 4.82 4.41 -4.96
C MET A 1 6.31 4.09 -5.04
N VAL A 2 6.87 3.62 -6.17
CA VAL A 2 8.29 3.17 -6.24
C VAL A 2 9.29 4.21 -5.73
N ALA A 3 9.14 5.48 -6.13
CA ALA A 3 9.99 6.56 -5.64
C ALA A 3 9.89 6.78 -4.11
N HIS A 4 8.71 6.55 -3.53
CA HIS A 4 8.51 6.60 -2.08
C HIS A 4 9.27 5.45 -1.40
N ALA A 5 9.05 4.22 -1.84
CA ALA A 5 9.72 3.03 -1.30
C ALA A 5 11.25 3.16 -1.32
N ARG A 6 11.81 3.72 -2.39
CA ARG A 6 13.27 3.93 -2.51
C ARG A 6 13.80 5.03 -1.60
N ARG A 7 13.01 6.07 -1.32
CA ARG A 7 13.41 7.19 -0.48
C ARG A 7 13.47 6.80 0.99
N ASP A 8 12.50 6.01 1.43
CA ASP A 8 12.35 5.65 2.84
C ASP A 8 13.14 4.39 3.21
N HIS A 9 13.61 3.60 2.21
CA HIS A 9 14.57 2.52 2.43
C HIS A 9 15.80 3.03 3.23
N PRO A 10 16.23 2.33 4.29
CA PRO A 10 15.92 0.94 4.63
C PRO A 10 14.65 0.72 5.47
N ASP A 11 13.87 1.73 5.78
CA ASP A 11 12.58 1.55 6.46
C ASP A 11 11.49 1.18 5.45
N GLU A 12 10.48 0.43 5.89
CA GLU A 12 9.31 0.15 5.05
C GLU A 12 8.53 1.45 4.81
N ALA A 13 8.34 1.82 3.54
CA ALA A 13 7.40 2.85 3.13
C ALA A 13 5.98 2.30 3.15
N CYS A 14 5.00 3.15 3.44
CA CYS A 14 3.59 2.78 3.38
C CYS A 14 2.72 3.93 2.84
N GLY A 15 1.52 3.63 2.37
CA GLY A 15 0.53 4.65 2.05
C GLY A 15 -0.68 4.12 1.31
N VAL A 16 -1.42 5.06 0.73
CA VAL A 16 -2.71 4.80 0.07
C VAL A 16 -2.67 5.32 -1.36
N LEU A 17 -3.31 4.61 -2.29
CA LEU A 17 -3.81 5.20 -3.52
C LEU A 17 -5.32 5.35 -3.39
N ALA A 18 -5.78 6.59 -3.42
CA ALA A 18 -7.18 6.96 -3.32
C ALA A 18 -7.78 7.14 -4.71
N GLY A 19 -9.09 7.01 -4.81
CA GLY A 19 -9.86 7.42 -5.98
C GLY A 19 -11.35 7.37 -5.71
N PRO A 20 -12.19 7.75 -6.69
CA PRO A 20 -13.62 7.93 -6.46
C PRO A 20 -14.29 6.66 -5.95
N GLU A 21 -15.19 6.78 -4.99
CA GLU A 21 -15.91 5.66 -4.38
C GLU A 21 -16.59 4.78 -5.44
N GLY A 22 -16.35 3.46 -5.37
CA GLY A 22 -16.91 2.48 -6.29
C GLY A 22 -16.33 2.50 -7.71
N SER A 23 -15.30 3.32 -7.97
CA SER A 23 -14.64 3.35 -9.27
C SER A 23 -13.61 2.25 -9.46
N ASP A 24 -13.04 1.74 -8.36
CA ASP A 24 -11.89 0.82 -8.35
C ASP A 24 -10.66 1.37 -9.09
N ARG A 25 -10.51 2.71 -9.13
CA ARG A 25 -9.44 3.41 -9.84
C ARG A 25 -8.52 4.14 -8.87
N PRO A 26 -7.23 3.75 -8.77
CA PRO A 26 -6.28 4.50 -7.96
C PRO A 26 -5.79 5.75 -8.70
N GLU A 27 -6.41 6.90 -8.44
CA GLU A 27 -6.13 8.15 -9.15
C GLU A 27 -5.18 9.09 -8.39
N ARG A 28 -5.07 8.96 -7.07
CA ARG A 28 -4.31 9.87 -6.20
C ARG A 28 -3.37 9.14 -5.27
N HIS A 29 -2.07 9.43 -5.37
CA HIS A 29 -1.04 8.83 -4.50
C HIS A 29 -0.85 9.64 -3.21
N ILE A 30 -1.11 9.00 -2.06
CA ILE A 30 -0.95 9.57 -0.71
C ILE A 30 0.14 8.76 0.02
N PRO A 31 1.40 9.21 0.02
CA PRO A 31 2.43 8.62 0.88
C PRO A 31 2.13 8.90 2.35
N MET A 32 2.30 7.89 3.21
CA MET A 32 2.11 8.00 4.65
C MET A 32 3.40 7.68 5.40
N VAL A 33 3.52 8.20 6.61
CA VAL A 33 4.64 7.94 7.50
C VAL A 33 4.49 6.56 8.14
N ASN A 34 5.55 5.76 8.05
CA ASN A 34 5.71 4.59 8.90
C ASN A 34 6.06 5.05 10.32
N ALA A 35 5.08 5.00 11.23
CA ALA A 35 5.25 5.40 12.62
C ALA A 35 6.25 4.52 13.39
N GLU A 36 6.48 3.28 12.96
CA GLU A 36 7.45 2.37 13.58
C GLU A 36 8.89 2.68 13.16
N ARG A 37 9.09 3.29 11.97
CA ARG A 37 10.41 3.52 11.36
C ARG A 37 11.26 2.24 11.38
N SER A 38 10.67 1.17 10.84
CA SER A 38 11.23 -0.17 10.90
C SER A 38 11.43 -0.74 9.50
N PRO A 39 12.51 -1.53 9.28
CA PRO A 39 12.79 -2.18 8.01
C PRO A 39 11.90 -3.39 7.71
N THR A 40 11.12 -3.88 8.68
CA THR A 40 10.35 -5.14 8.57
C THR A 40 8.92 -5.02 9.07
N PHE A 41 8.48 -3.81 9.41
CA PHE A 41 7.13 -3.57 9.88
C PHE A 41 6.75 -2.13 9.63
N TYR A 42 5.50 -1.92 9.21
CA TYR A 42 4.91 -0.60 9.13
C TYR A 42 3.67 -0.47 9.99
N ARG A 43 3.42 0.76 10.44
CA ARG A 43 2.14 1.18 10.98
C ARG A 43 1.91 2.61 10.52
N PHE A 44 0.71 2.90 10.05
CA PHE A 44 0.34 4.29 9.78
C PHE A 44 0.38 5.11 11.08
N ASP A 45 0.86 6.34 10.98
CA ASP A 45 0.66 7.30 12.05
C ASP A 45 -0.85 7.54 12.23
N ALA A 46 -1.34 7.41 13.46
CA ALA A 46 -2.78 7.45 13.73
C ALA A 46 -3.41 8.83 13.45
N GLN A 47 -2.66 9.92 13.64
CA GLN A 47 -3.16 11.27 13.38
C GLN A 47 -3.17 11.57 11.87
N GLU A 48 -2.13 11.14 11.16
CA GLU A 48 -2.08 11.21 9.71
C GLU A 48 -3.20 10.37 9.08
N GLN A 49 -3.36 9.12 9.53
CA GLN A 49 -4.43 8.22 9.06
C GLN A 49 -5.81 8.85 9.21
N LEU A 50 -6.14 9.37 10.40
CA LEU A 50 -7.43 10.02 10.62
C LEU A 50 -7.64 11.23 9.69
N SER A 51 -6.60 12.03 9.50
CA SER A 51 -6.64 13.21 8.63
C SER A 51 -6.85 12.83 7.16
N VAL A 52 -6.14 11.82 6.68
CA VAL A 52 -6.23 11.31 5.31
C VAL A 52 -7.60 10.71 5.04
N TRP A 53 -8.13 9.88 5.93
CA TRP A 53 -9.47 9.27 5.75
C TRP A 53 -10.57 10.31 5.72
N ARG A 54 -10.51 11.34 6.58
CA ARG A 54 -11.48 12.45 6.54
C ARG A 54 -11.41 13.25 5.26
N ALA A 55 -10.20 13.47 4.73
CA ALA A 55 -10.03 14.19 3.47
C ALA A 55 -10.59 13.38 2.29
N MET A 56 -10.33 12.08 2.24
CA MET A 56 -10.90 11.19 1.22
C MET A 56 -12.44 11.17 1.29
N GLU A 57 -13.01 11.00 2.48
CA GLU A 57 -14.46 11.01 2.68
C GLU A 57 -15.10 12.33 2.22
N ALA A 58 -14.48 13.47 2.54
CA ALA A 58 -14.97 14.79 2.13
C ALA A 58 -14.91 15.02 0.61
N GLU A 59 -14.03 14.31 -0.09
CA GLU A 59 -13.84 14.37 -1.55
C GLU A 59 -14.67 13.31 -2.30
N GLY A 60 -15.28 12.36 -1.59
CA GLY A 60 -15.97 11.21 -2.18
C GLY A 60 -15.01 10.13 -2.70
N ASP A 61 -13.81 10.06 -2.13
CA ASP A 61 -12.78 9.07 -2.45
C ASP A 61 -12.79 7.92 -1.44
N GLU A 62 -12.32 6.75 -1.88
CA GLU A 62 -12.03 5.57 -1.06
C GLU A 62 -10.56 5.15 -1.18
N ALA A 63 -10.09 4.34 -0.22
CA ALA A 63 -8.76 3.75 -0.24
C ALA A 63 -8.70 2.53 -1.18
N VAL A 64 -8.60 2.76 -2.49
CA VAL A 64 -8.57 1.70 -3.51
C VAL A 64 -7.36 0.76 -3.33
N VAL A 65 -6.18 1.33 -3.03
CA VAL A 65 -4.95 0.54 -2.80
C VAL A 65 -4.32 0.92 -1.48
N LEU A 66 -4.01 -0.08 -0.65
CA LEU A 66 -3.06 0.05 0.44
C LEU A 66 -1.74 -0.55 -0.01
N TYR A 67 -0.64 0.20 0.14
CA TYR A 67 0.67 -0.32 -0.23
C TYR A 67 1.69 -0.17 0.88
N HIS A 68 2.64 -1.11 0.89
CA HIS A 68 3.87 -1.00 1.66
C HIS A 68 5.05 -1.64 0.91
N SER A 69 6.26 -1.31 1.35
CA SER A 69 7.48 -1.88 0.77
C SER A 69 8.19 -2.81 1.74
N HIS A 70 8.61 -3.97 1.26
CA HIS A 70 9.60 -4.80 1.92
C HIS A 70 11.01 -4.42 1.51
N THR A 71 11.93 -4.42 2.47
CA THR A 71 13.31 -3.95 2.26
C THR A 71 14.29 -5.08 1.97
N ALA A 72 13.99 -6.29 2.45
CA ALA A 72 14.85 -7.48 2.31
C ALA A 72 14.17 -8.70 1.68
N THR A 73 12.83 -8.73 1.66
CA THR A 73 12.03 -9.87 1.17
C THR A 73 11.36 -9.54 -0.16
N GLU A 74 10.86 -10.56 -0.83
CA GLU A 74 10.04 -10.41 -2.04
C GLU A 74 8.74 -9.65 -1.73
N ALA A 75 8.10 -9.15 -2.79
CA ALA A 75 6.81 -8.47 -2.72
C ALA A 75 5.66 -9.46 -2.48
N TYR A 76 5.67 -10.17 -1.36
CA TYR A 76 4.66 -11.15 -0.96
C TYR A 76 4.23 -10.92 0.49
N PRO A 77 2.92 -10.93 0.81
CA PRO A 77 2.44 -10.60 2.14
C PRO A 77 2.92 -11.60 3.19
N SER A 78 3.48 -11.06 4.27
CA SER A 78 3.86 -11.83 5.44
C SER A 78 2.63 -12.28 6.23
N ARG A 79 2.81 -13.21 7.17
CA ARG A 79 1.73 -13.59 8.10
C ARG A 79 1.21 -12.40 8.91
N THR A 80 2.07 -11.43 9.22
CA THR A 80 1.67 -10.23 9.96
C THR A 80 0.80 -9.34 9.08
N ASP A 81 1.17 -9.14 7.81
CA ASP A 81 0.37 -8.34 6.87
C ASP A 81 -1.03 -8.93 6.71
N VAL A 82 -1.12 -10.25 6.52
CA VAL A 82 -2.40 -10.96 6.39
C VAL A 82 -3.28 -10.80 7.63
N ASN A 83 -2.69 -10.82 8.83
CA ASN A 83 -3.43 -10.66 10.08
C ASN A 83 -3.89 -9.21 10.34
N LEU A 84 -3.21 -8.23 9.74
CA LEU A 84 -3.51 -6.81 9.91
C LEU A 84 -4.34 -6.23 8.76
N ALA A 85 -4.54 -7.00 7.68
CA ALA A 85 -5.41 -6.65 6.58
C ALA A 85 -6.87 -6.55 7.06
N ALA A 86 -7.34 -5.31 7.21
CA ALA A 86 -8.68 -4.99 7.71
C ALA A 86 -9.63 -4.42 6.64
N GLU A 87 -9.12 -4.12 5.45
CA GLU A 87 -9.87 -3.50 4.35
C GLU A 87 -10.11 -4.56 3.25
N PRO A 88 -11.24 -5.28 3.28
CA PRO A 88 -11.49 -6.41 2.37
C PRO A 88 -11.65 -6.01 0.90
N ASP A 89 -12.07 -4.76 0.67
CA ASP A 89 -12.30 -4.21 -0.66
C ASP A 89 -11.05 -3.56 -1.26
N ALA A 90 -10.04 -3.26 -0.42
CA ALA A 90 -8.80 -2.65 -0.87
C ALA A 90 -7.83 -3.67 -1.51
N HIS A 91 -7.09 -3.19 -2.51
CA HIS A 91 -5.98 -3.93 -3.08
C HIS A 91 -4.71 -3.72 -2.25
N TYR A 92 -4.08 -4.80 -1.80
CA TYR A 92 -2.82 -4.77 -1.07
C TYR A 92 -1.65 -4.87 -2.04
N VAL A 93 -1.02 -3.74 -2.36
CA VAL A 93 0.13 -3.68 -3.25
C VAL A 93 1.42 -3.73 -2.46
N LEU A 94 2.25 -4.73 -2.71
CA LEU A 94 3.56 -4.85 -2.09
C LEU A 94 4.64 -4.48 -3.08
N LEU A 95 5.61 -3.71 -2.60
CA LEU A 95 6.83 -3.41 -3.34
C LEU A 95 8.03 -4.09 -2.68
N SER A 96 8.97 -4.62 -3.44
CA SER A 96 10.27 -5.03 -2.91
C SER A 96 11.36 -4.05 -3.34
N THR A 97 12.16 -3.61 -2.37
CA THR A 97 13.34 -2.78 -2.59
C THR A 97 14.66 -3.52 -2.32
N ARG A 98 14.60 -4.85 -2.14
CA ARG A 98 15.77 -5.70 -1.87
C ARG A 98 16.84 -5.63 -2.96
N ASP A 99 16.42 -5.40 -4.20
CA ASP A 99 17.31 -5.18 -5.34
C ASP A 99 17.38 -3.67 -5.63
N PRO A 100 18.56 -3.03 -5.53
CA PRO A 100 18.68 -1.60 -5.81
C PRO A 100 18.37 -1.26 -7.27
N ALA A 101 18.55 -2.19 -8.21
CA ALA A 101 18.31 -1.98 -9.64
C ALA A 101 16.87 -2.31 -10.08
N ARG A 102 16.14 -3.13 -9.32
CA ARG A 102 14.80 -3.61 -9.69
C ARG A 102 13.82 -3.43 -8.54
N CYS A 103 12.63 -2.92 -8.84
CA CYS A 103 11.54 -2.89 -7.87
C CYS A 103 10.50 -3.91 -8.31
N GLU A 104 10.33 -4.98 -7.52
CA GLU A 104 9.22 -5.91 -7.70
C GLU A 104 7.96 -5.26 -7.17
N LEU A 105 6.85 -5.38 -7.90
CA LEU A 105 5.55 -4.88 -7.49
C LEU A 105 4.51 -5.97 -7.76
N ARG A 106 3.71 -6.31 -6.75
CA ARG A 106 2.65 -7.33 -6.84
C ARG A 106 1.42 -6.84 -6.08
N SER A 107 0.23 -7.24 -6.53
CA SER A 107 -1.04 -6.90 -5.90
C SER A 107 -1.70 -8.15 -5.35
N TYR A 108 -2.38 -8.01 -4.21
CA TYR A 108 -3.09 -9.09 -3.56
C TYR A 108 -4.42 -8.61 -3.01
N ARG A 109 -5.41 -9.49 -3.05
CA ARG A 109 -6.63 -9.40 -2.27
C ARG A 109 -6.52 -10.30 -1.06
N ILE A 110 -6.78 -9.75 0.12
CA ILE A 110 -6.67 -10.46 1.40
C ILE A 110 -8.03 -10.42 2.09
N VAL A 111 -8.73 -11.55 2.13
CA VAL A 111 -10.07 -11.67 2.72
C VAL A 111 -10.10 -12.89 3.62
N ASP A 112 -10.51 -12.73 4.88
CA ASP A 112 -10.57 -13.80 5.89
C ASP A 112 -9.27 -14.62 6.00
N GLY A 113 -8.13 -13.96 5.82
CA GLY A 113 -6.80 -14.57 5.85
C GLY A 113 -6.40 -15.33 4.57
N ALA A 114 -7.27 -15.40 3.57
CA ALA A 114 -6.95 -15.95 2.25
C ALA A 114 -6.27 -14.89 1.38
N VAL A 115 -5.10 -15.22 0.85
CA VAL A 115 -4.31 -14.35 -0.05
C VAL A 115 -4.53 -14.80 -1.48
N THR A 116 -5.00 -13.88 -2.34
CA THR A 116 -5.15 -14.10 -3.78
C THR A 116 -4.32 -13.05 -4.52
N GLU A 117 -3.38 -13.47 -5.34
CA GLU A 117 -2.62 -12.54 -6.19
C GLU A 117 -3.48 -12.03 -7.35
N GLU A 118 -3.36 -10.73 -7.63
CA GLU A 118 -4.08 -10.05 -8.70
C GLU A 118 -3.09 -9.50 -9.74
N PRO A 119 -3.40 -9.61 -11.05
CA PRO A 119 -2.56 -9.06 -12.09
C PRO A 119 -2.55 -7.52 -12.02
N VAL A 120 -1.36 -6.93 -12.18
CA VAL A 120 -1.21 -5.48 -12.23
C VAL A 120 -0.98 -5.04 -13.67
N SER A 121 -1.81 -4.13 -14.15
CA SER A 121 -1.64 -3.48 -15.45
C SER A 121 -1.35 -2.00 -15.26
N ILE A 122 -0.27 -1.53 -15.87
CA ILE A 122 0.06 -0.09 -15.89
C ILE A 122 -0.62 0.50 -17.12
N VAL A 123 -1.55 1.42 -16.89
CA VAL A 123 -2.24 2.17 -17.93
C VAL A 123 -1.69 3.59 -18.02
N GLU A 124 -1.75 4.21 -19.20
CA GLU A 124 -1.32 5.59 -19.38
C GLU A 124 -2.34 6.60 -18.81
N GLN A 125 -3.64 6.27 -18.86
CA GLN A 125 -4.78 7.09 -18.41
C GLN A 125 -5.97 6.18 -18.03
N TYR A 126 -6.87 6.68 -17.18
CA TYR A 126 -8.14 6.04 -16.76
C TYR A 126 -9.37 6.75 -17.34
#